data_AF-A0A3C0HBI2-F1
#
_entry.id   AF-A0A3C0HBI2-F1
#
_cell.length_a   1.000
_cell.length_b   1.000
_cell.length_c   1.000
_cell.angle_alpha   90.00
_cell.angle_beta   90.00
_cell.angle_gamma   90.00
#
_symmetry.space_group_name_H-M   'P 1'
#
loop_
_entity.id
_entity.type
_entity.pdbx_description
1 polymer ?
#
loop_
_entity_poly.entity_id
_entity_poly.type
_entity_poly.pdbx_seq_one_letter_code
_entity_poly.pdbx_strand_id
1 'polypeptide(L)'
;MSHKLATIVPEHIQLEKPELMKFMEAYYDFLQLPDQPGAFLKSLPAHRNLDTVGSEFLEMLQRELAVPIPENVAADKSKLYKNITDIYLSKGAEPSFKALFRLIFNDDIELFFPRVDILKPSDAKWDPANGRWKNDDGKLSVKKFIQDSRYYQSFSYVIKTGQTIDNWKDVVKKLLHPAGFAFFGEVTIFSEAVGAAGSIVKAKGVADFSTQDTGIPVFADPVVVDVSIPLVGGVALDIELTFILQPINQYAIGPTFLHVEKYKFLPDIGPISNYSNFTIADAVAGTKLNISFESVINIT
;
A
#
# COMPACT_ATOMS: atom_id res chain seq x y z
N MET A 1 0.77 27.37 41.71
CA MET A 1 1.85 28.39 41.58
C MET A 1 1.20 29.72 41.92
N SER A 2 1.69 30.42 42.96
CA SER A 2 1.19 31.75 43.33
C SER A 2 1.24 32.64 42.09
N HIS A 3 0.08 33.12 41.65
CA HIS A 3 -0.01 33.99 40.49
C HIS A 3 0.86 35.20 40.76
N LYS A 4 1.76 35.51 39.84
CA LYS A 4 2.58 36.73 39.84
C LYS A 4 1.71 37.99 39.60
N LEU A 5 0.46 37.98 40.02
CA LEU A 5 -0.54 39.02 39.84
C LEU A 5 -0.10 40.31 40.52
N ALA A 6 0.51 40.19 41.71
CA ALA A 6 1.11 41.31 42.44
C ALA A 6 2.28 41.97 41.71
N THR A 7 2.91 41.28 40.74
CA THR A 7 3.95 41.88 39.88
C THR A 7 3.43 42.43 38.56
N ILE A 8 2.21 42.06 38.15
CA ILE A 8 1.60 42.50 36.88
C ILE A 8 0.69 43.71 37.13
N VAL A 9 -0.04 43.71 38.23
CA VAL A 9 -0.98 44.78 38.59
C VAL A 9 -0.24 45.87 39.38
N PRO A 10 -0.38 47.16 39.03
CA PRO A 10 0.22 48.26 39.80
C PRO A 10 -0.25 48.31 41.26
N GLU A 11 0.66 48.66 42.19
CA GLU A 11 0.40 48.66 43.65
C GLU A 11 -0.83 49.48 44.07
N HIS A 12 -1.07 50.61 43.40
CA HIS A 12 -2.24 51.45 43.66
C HIS A 12 -3.58 50.68 43.52
N ILE A 13 -3.71 49.84 42.48
CA ILE A 13 -4.92 49.04 42.24
C ILE A 13 -5.03 47.91 43.27
N GLN A 14 -3.89 47.38 43.73
CA GLN A 14 -3.87 46.34 44.76
C GLN A 14 -4.42 46.85 46.10
N LEU A 15 -4.11 48.10 46.46
CA LEU A 15 -4.56 48.74 47.69
C LEU A 15 -6.03 49.20 47.60
N GLU A 16 -6.42 49.81 46.48
CA GLU A 16 -7.76 50.39 46.34
C GLU A 16 -8.86 49.36 46.10
N LYS A 17 -8.56 48.24 45.42
CA LYS A 17 -9.58 47.28 44.97
C LYS A 17 -9.20 45.83 45.31
N PRO A 18 -9.29 45.44 46.60
CA PRO A 18 -8.95 44.08 47.03
C PRO A 18 -9.90 43.01 46.47
N GLU A 19 -11.17 43.34 46.20
CA GLU A 19 -12.12 42.40 45.59
C GLU A 19 -11.77 42.05 44.15
N LEU A 20 -11.26 43.03 43.39
CA LEU A 20 -10.80 42.81 42.01
C LEU A 20 -9.59 41.87 42.00
N MET A 21 -8.67 42.00 42.96
CA MET A 21 -7.53 41.10 43.08
C MET A 21 -7.98 39.65 43.31
N LYS A 22 -8.93 39.42 44.23
CA LYS A 22 -9.49 38.07 44.47
C LYS A 22 -10.20 37.52 43.22
N PHE A 23 -10.93 38.36 42.50
CA PHE A 23 -11.56 37.96 41.24
C PHE A 23 -10.52 37.55 40.19
N MET A 24 -9.47 38.36 40.00
CA MET A 24 -8.42 38.07 39.04
C MET A 24 -7.67 36.79 39.40
N GLU A 25 -7.37 36.58 40.69
CA GLU A 25 -6.78 35.32 41.17
C GLU A 25 -7.65 34.12 40.84
N ALA A 26 -8.94 34.16 41.18
CA ALA A 26 -9.89 33.10 40.86
C ALA A 26 -10.05 32.88 39.34
N TYR A 27 -9.97 33.94 38.53
CA TYR A 27 -10.02 33.86 37.08
C TYR A 27 -8.77 33.15 36.51
N TYR A 28 -7.57 33.43 37.00
CA TYR A 28 -6.38 32.72 36.54
C TYR A 28 -6.32 31.28 37.05
N ASP A 29 -6.86 30.99 38.24
CA ASP A 29 -7.05 29.62 38.70
C ASP A 29 -8.01 28.85 37.79
N PHE A 30 -9.13 29.48 37.42
CA PHE A 30 -10.06 28.94 36.44
C PHE A 30 -9.35 28.63 35.11
N LEU A 31 -8.59 29.57 34.55
CA LEU A 31 -7.84 29.36 33.30
C LEU A 31 -6.81 28.21 33.37
N GLN A 32 -6.38 27.79 34.56
CA GLN A 32 -5.44 26.69 34.77
C GLN A 32 -6.12 25.32 34.98
N LEU A 33 -7.45 25.26 35.01
CA LEU A 33 -8.18 23.99 35.02
C LEU A 33 -7.92 23.19 33.73
N PRO A 34 -7.93 21.85 33.78
CA PRO A 34 -7.47 20.99 32.67
C PRO A 34 -8.25 21.15 31.35
N ASP A 35 -9.49 21.63 31.41
CA ASP A 35 -10.35 21.87 30.24
C ASP A 35 -10.26 23.34 29.73
N GLN A 36 -9.39 24.15 30.33
CA GLN A 36 -9.28 25.56 30.03
C GLN A 36 -8.03 25.89 29.19
N PRO A 37 -8.06 26.97 28.40
CA PRO A 37 -6.98 27.31 27.48
C PRO A 37 -5.61 27.48 28.16
N GLY A 38 -5.56 27.98 29.40
CA GLY A 38 -4.30 28.19 30.10
C GLY A 38 -3.57 26.89 30.43
N ALA A 39 -4.31 25.86 30.86
CA ALA A 39 -3.75 24.52 31.07
C ALA A 39 -3.27 23.91 29.75
N PHE A 40 -4.11 23.98 28.72
CA PHE A 40 -3.81 23.48 27.38
C PHE A 40 -2.52 24.08 26.80
N LEU A 41 -2.35 25.40 26.90
CA LEU A 41 -1.15 26.10 26.43
C LEU A 41 0.10 25.67 27.22
N LYS A 42 -0.04 25.41 28.52
CA LYS A 42 1.08 24.93 29.35
C LYS A 42 1.49 23.50 28.98
N SER A 43 0.54 22.65 28.58
CA SER A 43 0.78 21.28 28.15
C SER A 43 1.01 21.12 26.64
N LEU A 44 1.21 22.20 25.88
CA LEU A 44 1.50 22.15 24.43
C LEU A 44 2.60 21.13 24.04
N PRO A 45 3.75 21.05 24.74
CA PRO A 45 4.76 20.04 24.42
C PRO A 45 4.27 18.61 24.64
N ALA A 46 3.42 18.38 25.65
CA ALA A 46 2.85 17.07 25.94
C ALA A 46 1.80 16.65 24.89
N HIS A 47 1.04 17.60 24.33
CA HIS A 47 0.10 17.34 23.23
C HIS A 47 0.81 17.01 21.90
N ARG A 48 2.10 17.35 21.77
CA ARG A 48 2.93 16.91 20.62
C ARG A 48 3.57 15.53 20.81
N ASN A 49 3.55 14.99 22.03
CA ASN A 49 4.14 13.68 22.30
C ASN A 49 3.19 12.56 21.89
N LEU A 50 3.58 11.77 20.90
CA LEU A 50 2.83 10.65 20.32
C LEU A 50 2.42 9.56 21.32
N ASP A 51 3.15 9.41 22.43
CA ASP A 51 2.86 8.39 23.45
C ASP A 51 1.72 8.84 24.41
N THR A 52 1.45 10.14 24.55
CA THR A 52 0.54 10.70 25.57
C THR A 52 -0.59 11.55 25.00
N VAL A 53 -0.63 11.70 23.68
CA VAL A 53 -1.54 12.60 22.98
C VAL A 53 -2.96 12.03 22.93
N GLY A 54 -3.96 12.92 23.02
CA GLY A 54 -5.37 12.57 22.87
C GLY A 54 -5.72 12.21 21.42
N SER A 55 -6.81 11.47 21.22
CA SER A 55 -7.25 11.01 19.89
C SER A 55 -7.46 12.14 18.88
N GLU A 56 -8.00 13.28 19.32
CA GLU A 56 -8.25 14.45 18.46
C GLU A 56 -6.96 15.01 17.85
N PHE A 57 -5.89 15.07 18.65
CA PHE A 57 -4.60 15.58 18.20
C PHE A 57 -3.82 14.54 17.39
N LEU A 58 -4.06 13.24 17.59
CA LEU A 58 -3.47 12.20 16.74
C LEU A 58 -3.89 12.34 15.28
N GLU A 59 -5.15 12.70 15.01
CA GLU A 59 -5.63 12.95 13.66
C GLU A 59 -4.96 14.19 13.04
N MET A 60 -4.77 15.25 13.82
CA MET A 60 -4.05 16.43 13.35
C MET A 60 -2.57 16.12 13.05
N LEU A 61 -1.91 15.36 13.93
CA LEU A 61 -0.54 14.90 13.72
C LEU A 61 -0.42 13.95 12.51
N GLN A 62 -1.43 13.12 12.25
CA GLN A 62 -1.49 12.29 11.05
C GLN A 62 -1.47 13.16 9.79
N ARG A 63 -2.26 14.24 9.76
CA ARG A 63 -2.32 15.16 8.62
C ARG A 63 -1.00 15.92 8.42
N GLU A 64 -0.18 16.07 9.45
CA GLU A 64 1.16 16.65 9.33
C GLU A 64 2.21 15.63 8.86
N LEU A 65 2.21 14.42 9.43
CA LEU A 65 3.29 13.45 9.25
C LEU A 65 3.02 12.41 8.15
N ALA A 66 1.77 12.08 7.88
CA ALA A 66 1.38 10.89 7.12
C ALA A 66 0.13 11.11 6.25
N VAL A 67 0.06 12.25 5.54
CA VAL A 67 -1.03 12.61 4.61
C VAL A 67 -1.50 11.47 3.69
N PRO A 68 -0.61 10.64 3.10
CA PRO A 68 -1.04 9.61 2.15
C PRO A 68 -1.71 8.38 2.79
N ILE A 69 -1.60 8.22 4.11
CA ILE A 69 -2.16 7.07 4.84
C ILE A 69 -3.60 7.42 5.22
N PRO A 70 -4.58 6.55 4.92
CA PRO A 70 -5.97 6.81 5.28
C PRO A 70 -6.16 6.87 6.81
N GLU A 71 -7.14 7.64 7.29
CA GLU A 71 -7.38 7.85 8.74
C GLU A 71 -7.94 6.61 9.46
N ASN A 72 -8.55 5.68 8.71
CA ASN A 72 -9.21 4.47 9.21
C ASN A 72 -8.34 3.21 9.19
N VAL A 73 -7.02 3.34 9.35
CA VAL A 73 -6.11 2.20 9.46
C VAL A 73 -6.35 1.45 10.77
N ALA A 74 -6.51 0.13 10.68
CA ALA A 74 -6.75 -0.75 11.83
C ALA A 74 -5.53 -0.89 12.78
N ALA A 75 -4.37 -0.39 12.37
CA ALA A 75 -3.14 -0.47 13.13
C ALA A 75 -3.00 0.60 14.22
N ASP A 76 -2.08 0.36 15.15
CA ASP A 76 -1.67 1.31 16.18
C ASP A 76 -1.01 2.56 15.54
N LYS A 77 -1.79 3.64 15.52
CA LYS A 77 -1.40 4.95 14.96
C LYS A 77 -0.16 5.52 15.66
N SER A 78 -0.07 5.40 16.99
CA SER A 78 1.06 5.95 17.75
C SER A 78 2.36 5.26 17.37
N LYS A 79 2.34 3.93 17.28
CA LYS A 79 3.52 3.15 16.85
C LYS A 79 3.89 3.44 15.39
N LEU A 80 2.90 3.59 14.51
CA LEU A 80 3.13 3.96 13.12
C LEU A 80 3.82 5.33 12.99
N TYR A 81 3.28 6.36 13.64
CA TYR A 81 3.81 7.72 13.54
C TYR A 81 5.15 7.90 14.23
N LYS A 82 5.43 7.13 15.29
CA LYS A 82 6.74 7.13 15.95
C LYS A 82 7.85 6.64 15.02
N ASN A 83 7.53 5.71 14.12
CA ASN A 83 8.48 5.07 13.21
C ASN A 83 8.41 5.61 11.77
N ILE A 84 7.50 6.54 11.48
CA ILE A 84 7.25 7.01 10.11
C ILE A 84 8.46 7.74 9.50
N THR A 85 9.24 8.43 10.34
CA THR A 85 10.45 9.14 9.90
C THR A 85 11.49 8.18 9.36
N ASP A 86 11.71 7.05 10.03
CA ASP A 86 12.69 6.04 9.61
C ASP A 86 12.27 5.38 8.29
N ILE A 87 10.96 5.19 8.10
CA ILE A 87 10.39 4.71 6.83
C ILE A 87 10.68 5.69 5.70
N TYR A 88 10.51 6.99 5.93
CA TYR A 88 10.80 8.03 4.92
C TYR A 88 12.28 8.15 4.62
N LEU A 89 13.15 8.05 5.64
CA LEU A 89 14.60 8.09 5.46
C LEU A 89 15.12 6.88 4.69
N SER A 90 14.51 5.72 4.88
CA SER A 90 14.86 4.47 4.19
C SER A 90 14.04 4.20 2.92
N LYS A 91 13.37 5.22 2.38
CA LYS A 91 12.51 5.10 1.20
C LYS A 91 13.19 4.37 0.04
N GLY A 92 12.48 3.42 -0.54
CA GLY A 92 12.95 2.62 -1.68
C GLY A 92 13.87 1.45 -1.28
N ALA A 93 14.33 1.37 -0.02
CA ALA A 93 15.04 0.21 0.49
C ALA A 93 14.06 -0.84 1.03
N GLU A 94 14.44 -2.12 0.93
CA GLU A 94 13.64 -3.26 1.40
C GLU A 94 13.13 -3.12 2.85
N PRO A 95 13.91 -2.62 3.83
CA PRO A 95 13.43 -2.48 5.21
C PRO A 95 12.24 -1.53 5.35
N SER A 96 12.17 -0.49 4.51
CA SER A 96 11.10 0.51 4.53
C SER A 96 9.77 -0.11 4.10
N PHE A 97 9.79 -0.92 3.04
CA PHE A 97 8.61 -1.67 2.60
C PHE A 97 8.16 -2.66 3.68
N LYS A 98 9.08 -3.46 4.23
CA LYS A 98 8.73 -4.41 5.30
C LYS A 98 8.14 -3.70 6.52
N ALA A 99 8.74 -2.60 6.95
CA ALA A 99 8.24 -1.83 8.09
C ALA A 99 6.83 -1.26 7.83
N LEU A 100 6.60 -0.68 6.65
CA LEU A 100 5.29 -0.13 6.29
C LEU A 100 4.19 -1.19 6.33
N PHE A 101 4.40 -2.34 5.69
CA PHE A 101 3.38 -3.38 5.62
C PHE A 101 3.11 -4.06 6.96
N ARG A 102 4.15 -4.28 7.76
CA ARG A 102 3.99 -4.76 9.14
C ARG A 102 3.19 -3.80 9.99
N LEU A 103 3.46 -2.49 9.85
CA LEU A 103 2.83 -1.49 10.69
C LEU A 103 1.40 -1.18 10.24
N ILE A 104 1.11 -1.08 8.95
CA ILE A 104 -0.23 -0.68 8.46
C ILE A 104 -1.15 -1.87 8.29
N PHE A 105 -0.63 -2.94 7.70
CA PHE A 105 -1.42 -4.07 7.20
C PHE A 105 -1.24 -5.34 8.03
N ASN A 106 -0.36 -5.32 9.04
CA ASN A 106 0.05 -6.48 9.82
C ASN A 106 0.44 -7.67 8.91
N ASP A 107 1.10 -7.36 7.79
CA ASP A 107 1.50 -8.34 6.77
C ASP A 107 3.02 -8.33 6.59
N ASP A 108 3.58 -9.52 6.36
CA ASP A 108 5.00 -9.73 6.09
C ASP A 108 5.20 -9.90 4.59
N ILE A 109 6.08 -9.08 4.01
CA ILE A 109 6.25 -9.02 2.56
C ILE A 109 7.65 -9.47 2.13
N GLU A 110 7.73 -9.93 0.89
CA GLU A 110 8.99 -10.19 0.21
C GLU A 110 9.13 -9.29 -1.02
N LEU A 111 10.32 -8.71 -1.20
CA LEU A 111 10.65 -7.97 -2.41
C LEU A 111 11.45 -8.85 -3.35
N PHE A 112 10.91 -9.04 -4.55
CA PHE A 112 11.58 -9.72 -5.64
C PHE A 112 12.07 -8.70 -6.68
N PHE A 113 13.31 -8.85 -7.12
CA PHE A 113 13.93 -7.97 -8.11
C PHE A 113 14.17 -8.74 -9.42
N PRO A 114 13.35 -8.53 -10.48
CA PRO A 114 13.50 -9.23 -11.74
C PRO A 114 14.89 -9.09 -12.37
N ARG A 115 15.62 -8.01 -12.04
CA ARG A 115 17.01 -7.78 -12.47
C ARG A 115 17.96 -8.95 -12.16
N VAL A 116 17.71 -9.71 -11.10
CA VAL A 116 18.56 -10.84 -10.70
C VAL A 116 18.41 -12.04 -11.66
N ASP A 117 17.25 -12.17 -12.28
CA ASP A 117 16.93 -13.28 -13.17
C ASP A 117 17.11 -12.93 -14.66
N ILE A 118 17.61 -11.74 -14.96
CA ILE A 118 17.96 -11.35 -16.33
C ILE A 118 19.23 -12.08 -16.77
N LEU A 119 19.18 -12.67 -17.96
CA LEU A 119 20.33 -13.26 -18.63
C LEU A 119 21.38 -12.18 -18.91
N LYS A 120 22.60 -12.39 -18.44
CA LYS A 120 23.75 -11.54 -18.72
C LYS A 120 24.77 -12.34 -19.53
N PRO A 121 24.88 -12.10 -20.84
CA PRO A 121 25.81 -12.82 -21.69
C PRO A 121 27.22 -12.77 -21.12
N SER A 122 27.86 -13.94 -21.03
CA SER A 122 29.23 -14.08 -20.55
C SER A 122 29.50 -13.63 -19.09
N ASP A 123 28.48 -13.48 -18.24
CA ASP A 123 28.63 -13.16 -16.81
C ASP A 123 28.78 -14.42 -15.92
N ALA A 124 28.93 -15.59 -16.54
CA ALA A 124 29.20 -16.83 -15.83
C ALA A 124 30.67 -16.85 -15.33
N LYS A 125 30.84 -16.97 -14.02
CA LYS A 125 32.13 -17.03 -13.33
C LYS A 125 32.61 -18.47 -13.25
N TRP A 126 33.77 -18.75 -13.82
CA TRP A 126 34.41 -20.07 -13.75
C TRP A 126 35.23 -20.22 -12.46
N ASP A 127 35.13 -21.39 -11.82
CA ASP A 127 36.02 -21.81 -10.73
C ASP A 127 37.09 -22.78 -11.25
N PRO A 128 38.33 -22.32 -11.48
CA PRO A 128 39.39 -23.19 -11.99
C PRO A 128 39.81 -24.27 -10.98
N ALA A 129 39.64 -24.03 -9.68
CA ALA A 129 40.07 -24.99 -8.65
C ALA A 129 39.16 -26.23 -8.59
N ASN A 130 37.85 -26.04 -8.82
CA ASN A 130 36.84 -27.08 -8.71
C ASN A 130 36.31 -27.56 -10.07
N GLY A 131 36.80 -26.99 -11.18
CA GLY A 131 36.36 -27.34 -12.54
C GLY A 131 34.86 -27.12 -12.77
N ARG A 132 34.27 -26.08 -12.16
CA ARG A 132 32.82 -25.82 -12.24
C ARG A 132 32.50 -24.32 -12.33
N TRP A 133 31.34 -24.00 -12.87
CA TRP A 133 30.80 -22.64 -12.85
C TRP A 133 30.30 -22.27 -11.44
N LYS A 134 30.57 -21.04 -10.98
CA LYS A 134 30.14 -20.52 -9.66
C LYS A 134 28.72 -19.95 -9.66
N ASN A 135 28.24 -19.49 -10.82
CA ASN A 135 26.91 -18.92 -11.02
C ASN A 135 26.35 -19.33 -12.40
N ASP A 136 25.07 -19.05 -12.59
CA ASP A 136 24.31 -19.43 -13.79
C ASP A 136 23.91 -18.22 -14.65
N ASP A 137 24.35 -17.01 -14.31
CA ASP A 137 23.86 -15.75 -14.88
C ASP A 137 24.10 -15.57 -16.39
N GLY A 138 25.06 -16.32 -16.95
CA GLY A 138 25.37 -16.35 -18.39
C GLY A 138 24.98 -17.62 -19.14
N LYS A 139 24.26 -18.56 -18.51
CA LYS A 139 23.89 -19.84 -19.12
C LYS A 139 22.50 -19.76 -19.75
N LEU A 140 22.39 -20.10 -21.03
CA LEU A 140 21.11 -20.18 -21.75
C LEU A 140 20.23 -21.37 -21.30
N SER A 141 20.83 -22.38 -20.65
CA SER A 141 20.15 -23.59 -20.20
C SER A 141 19.46 -23.46 -18.84
N VAL A 142 19.62 -22.33 -18.14
CA VAL A 142 19.06 -22.08 -16.81
C VAL A 142 17.86 -21.13 -16.92
N LYS A 143 17.00 -21.10 -15.88
CA LYS A 143 15.84 -20.19 -15.79
C LYS A 143 16.30 -18.73 -15.66
N LYS A 144 16.73 -18.15 -16.77
CA LYS A 144 17.07 -16.74 -16.94
C LYS A 144 16.24 -16.16 -18.08
N PHE A 145 15.90 -14.88 -17.97
CA PHE A 145 14.99 -14.19 -18.87
C PHE A 145 15.70 -13.10 -19.67
N ILE A 146 15.25 -12.86 -20.89
CA ILE A 146 15.71 -11.73 -21.71
C ILE A 146 15.02 -10.45 -21.21
N GLN A 147 15.70 -9.31 -21.32
CA GLN A 147 15.11 -8.03 -20.94
C GLN A 147 13.90 -7.70 -21.81
N ASP A 148 12.80 -7.27 -21.20
CA ASP A 148 11.51 -7.07 -21.88
C ASP A 148 10.98 -5.62 -21.81
N SER A 149 11.82 -4.67 -21.36
CA SER A 149 11.47 -3.25 -21.18
C SER A 149 10.27 -2.99 -20.24
N ARG A 150 9.73 -4.00 -19.55
CA ARG A 150 8.54 -3.89 -18.70
C ARG A 150 8.76 -4.55 -17.36
N TYR A 151 8.81 -5.88 -17.32
CA TYR A 151 8.92 -6.68 -16.10
C TYR A 151 10.37 -7.10 -15.84
N TYR A 152 11.00 -7.81 -16.77
CA TYR A 152 12.42 -8.16 -16.71
C TYR A 152 13.28 -6.98 -17.16
N GLN A 153 13.55 -6.05 -16.24
CA GLN A 153 14.47 -4.93 -16.46
C GLN A 153 15.20 -4.50 -15.18
N SER A 154 16.24 -3.69 -15.32
CA SER A 154 17.06 -3.26 -14.17
C SER A 154 16.32 -2.38 -13.16
N PHE A 155 15.29 -1.67 -13.60
CA PHE A 155 14.50 -0.74 -12.80
C PHE A 155 13.11 -1.31 -12.55
N SER A 156 13.02 -2.56 -12.09
CA SER A 156 11.74 -3.19 -11.75
C SER A 156 11.83 -3.86 -10.39
N TYR A 157 10.72 -3.89 -9.66
CA TYR A 157 10.59 -4.66 -8.44
C TYR A 157 9.16 -5.15 -8.26
N VAL A 158 9.03 -6.29 -7.59
CA VAL A 158 7.77 -6.96 -7.29
C VAL A 158 7.64 -7.07 -5.78
N ILE A 159 6.49 -6.66 -5.25
CA ILE A 159 6.14 -6.90 -3.86
C ILE A 159 5.22 -8.12 -3.81
N LYS A 160 5.62 -9.11 -3.02
CA LYS A 160 4.85 -10.32 -2.75
C LYS A 160 4.15 -10.18 -1.41
N THR A 161 2.82 -10.20 -1.42
CA THR A 161 1.97 -10.02 -0.22
C THR A 161 0.80 -10.99 -0.22
N GLY A 162 0.20 -11.24 0.94
CA GLY A 162 -1.06 -12.00 1.02
C GLY A 162 -2.28 -11.19 0.56
N GLN A 163 -2.16 -9.86 0.49
CA GLN A 163 -3.27 -8.95 0.18
C GLN A 163 -3.32 -8.53 -1.28
N THR A 164 -4.51 -8.18 -1.76
CA THR A 164 -4.73 -7.65 -3.11
C THR A 164 -4.00 -6.31 -3.30
N ILE A 165 -3.46 -6.10 -4.49
CA ILE A 165 -2.64 -4.93 -4.82
C ILE A 165 -3.38 -3.60 -4.62
N ASP A 166 -4.68 -3.56 -4.89
CA ASP A 166 -5.47 -2.33 -4.84
C ASP A 166 -5.57 -1.72 -3.44
N ASN A 167 -5.45 -2.54 -2.39
CA ASN A 167 -5.54 -2.08 -0.99
C ASN A 167 -4.35 -1.19 -0.59
N TRP A 168 -3.17 -1.43 -1.17
CA TRP A 168 -1.92 -0.84 -0.68
C TRP A 168 -1.11 -0.12 -1.76
N LYS A 169 -1.42 -0.33 -3.04
CA LYS A 169 -0.72 0.27 -4.19
C LYS A 169 -0.59 1.78 -4.09
N ASP A 170 -1.66 2.47 -3.72
CA ASP A 170 -1.67 3.92 -3.64
C ASP A 170 -0.78 4.45 -2.51
N VAL A 171 -0.79 3.76 -1.36
CA VAL A 171 0.06 4.09 -0.21
C VAL A 171 1.53 3.89 -0.59
N VAL A 172 1.87 2.75 -1.19
CA VAL A 172 3.23 2.44 -1.63
C VAL A 172 3.72 3.44 -2.68
N LYS A 173 2.90 3.77 -3.68
CA LYS A 173 3.26 4.74 -4.73
C LYS A 173 3.57 6.13 -4.18
N LYS A 174 2.80 6.59 -3.19
CA LYS A 174 2.99 7.92 -2.59
C LYS A 174 4.15 7.95 -1.60
N LEU A 175 4.33 6.88 -0.82
CA LEU A 175 5.29 6.87 0.29
C LEU A 175 6.64 6.28 -0.09
N LEU A 176 6.67 5.11 -0.70
CA LEU A 176 7.87 4.28 -0.79
C LEU A 176 8.49 4.18 -2.17
N HIS A 177 7.67 4.33 -3.20
CA HIS A 177 8.06 4.04 -4.57
C HIS A 177 9.17 5.00 -5.07
N PRO A 178 10.34 4.48 -5.48
CA PRO A 178 11.42 5.30 -6.04
C PRO A 178 11.12 5.76 -7.46
N ALA A 179 11.58 6.95 -7.84
CA ALA A 179 11.39 7.46 -9.19
C ALA A 179 11.98 6.54 -10.27
N GLY A 180 11.25 6.28 -11.36
CA GLY A 180 11.78 5.60 -12.54
C GLY A 180 11.83 4.07 -12.46
N PHE A 181 11.38 3.48 -11.35
CA PHE A 181 11.20 2.03 -11.25
C PHE A 181 9.80 1.62 -11.72
N ALA A 182 9.67 0.46 -12.34
CA ALA A 182 8.42 -0.23 -12.56
C ALA A 182 8.09 -1.10 -11.33
N PHE A 183 6.91 -0.89 -10.78
CA PHE A 183 6.43 -1.59 -9.59
C PHE A 183 5.32 -2.58 -9.97
N PHE A 184 5.42 -3.81 -9.48
CA PHE A 184 4.40 -4.85 -9.64
C PHE A 184 4.02 -5.46 -8.29
N GLY A 185 2.79 -5.94 -8.15
CA GLY A 185 2.34 -6.71 -7.00
C GLY A 185 2.02 -8.14 -7.40
N GLU A 186 2.41 -9.10 -6.57
CA GLU A 186 2.09 -10.52 -6.71
C GLU A 186 1.40 -10.97 -5.42
N VAL A 187 0.25 -11.65 -5.56
CA VAL A 187 -0.48 -12.18 -4.41
C VAL A 187 -0.01 -13.60 -4.16
N THR A 188 0.65 -13.82 -3.01
CA THR A 188 1.10 -15.15 -2.59
C THR A 188 0.11 -15.72 -1.59
N ILE A 189 -0.60 -16.78 -1.97
CA ILE A 189 -1.53 -17.49 -1.09
C ILE A 189 -0.75 -18.56 -0.35
N PHE A 190 -0.53 -18.37 0.96
CA PHE A 190 -0.02 -19.41 1.83
C PHE A 190 -1.17 -20.35 2.20
N SER A 191 -1.33 -21.46 1.48
CA SER A 191 -2.16 -22.55 1.99
C SER A 191 -1.32 -23.32 3.01
N GLU A 192 -1.51 -23.05 4.29
CA GLU A 192 -1.10 -24.01 5.31
C GLU A 192 -2.01 -25.23 5.17
N ALA A 193 -1.48 -26.30 4.57
CA ALA A 193 -2.13 -27.60 4.65
C ALA A 193 -2.13 -28.00 6.13
N VAL A 194 -3.25 -27.75 6.82
CA VAL A 194 -3.49 -28.31 8.15
C VAL A 194 -3.44 -29.82 7.96
N GLY A 195 -2.34 -30.43 8.39
CA GLY A 195 -2.11 -31.85 8.30
C GLY A 195 -3.10 -32.61 9.18
N ALA A 196 -4.32 -32.84 8.70
CA ALA A 196 -5.04 -34.04 9.08
C ALA A 196 -4.15 -35.20 8.65
N ALA A 197 -3.66 -35.98 9.62
CA ALA A 197 -2.67 -37.03 9.47
C ALA A 197 -2.90 -37.88 8.20
N GLY A 198 -2.29 -37.45 7.09
CA GLY A 198 -2.27 -38.17 5.84
C GLY A 198 -1.39 -39.38 6.05
N SER A 199 -2.01 -40.57 5.93
CA SER A 199 -1.34 -41.86 5.95
C SER A 199 0.03 -41.81 5.27
N ILE A 200 1.07 -42.28 5.98
CA ILE A 200 2.43 -42.47 5.46
C ILE A 200 2.39 -43.12 4.09
N VAL A 201 2.69 -42.34 3.05
CA VAL A 201 2.80 -42.83 1.66
C VAL A 201 3.99 -43.78 1.62
N LYS A 202 3.73 -45.09 1.54
CA LYS A 202 4.78 -46.09 1.30
C LYS A 202 5.41 -45.82 -0.06
N ALA A 203 6.74 -45.85 -0.11
CA ALA A 203 7.50 -45.70 -1.35
C ALA A 203 6.95 -46.63 -2.44
N LYS A 204 6.46 -46.03 -3.53
CA LYS A 204 5.92 -46.75 -4.70
C LYS A 204 7.07 -47.54 -5.32
N GLY A 205 6.92 -48.88 -5.38
CA GLY A 205 7.81 -49.75 -6.13
C GLY A 205 7.81 -49.41 -7.63
N VAL A 206 8.73 -50.05 -8.36
CA VAL A 206 8.98 -49.86 -9.81
C VAL A 206 7.69 -49.57 -10.58
N ALA A 207 7.67 -48.43 -11.28
CA ALA A 207 6.49 -47.93 -11.97
C ALA A 207 5.95 -48.94 -12.99
N ASP A 208 4.74 -49.44 -12.75
CA ASP A 208 3.93 -50.17 -13.71
C ASP A 208 3.20 -49.16 -14.62
N PHE A 209 3.55 -49.17 -15.91
CA PHE A 209 3.00 -48.28 -16.94
C PHE A 209 1.81 -48.90 -17.69
N SER A 210 1.32 -50.08 -17.26
CA SER A 210 0.23 -50.78 -17.92
C SER A 210 -1.17 -50.22 -17.61
N THR A 211 -1.27 -49.30 -16.65
CA THR A 211 -2.53 -48.61 -16.31
C THR A 211 -2.34 -47.09 -16.45
N GLN A 212 -3.27 -46.44 -17.14
CA GLN A 212 -3.30 -44.97 -17.22
C GLN A 212 -3.63 -44.42 -15.84
N ASP A 213 -2.71 -43.64 -15.27
CA ASP A 213 -2.91 -42.88 -14.04
C ASP A 213 -4.02 -41.86 -14.29
N THR A 214 -5.20 -42.08 -13.70
CA THR A 214 -6.35 -41.17 -13.85
C THR A 214 -6.20 -39.89 -13.02
N GLY A 215 -5.09 -39.70 -12.29
CA GLY A 215 -4.86 -38.54 -11.44
C GLY A 215 -5.80 -38.50 -10.23
N ILE A 216 -5.35 -37.88 -9.15
CA ILE A 216 -6.23 -37.54 -8.03
C ILE A 216 -6.85 -36.18 -8.38
N PRO A 217 -8.19 -36.06 -8.47
CA PRO A 217 -8.82 -34.76 -8.70
C PRO A 217 -8.58 -33.85 -7.49
N VAL A 218 -7.96 -32.69 -7.72
CA VAL A 218 -7.88 -31.61 -6.74
C VAL A 218 -9.17 -30.82 -6.83
N PHE A 219 -10.04 -30.96 -5.83
CA PHE A 219 -11.19 -30.06 -5.67
C PHE A 219 -10.68 -28.78 -5.00
N ALA A 220 -10.60 -27.69 -5.76
CA ALA A 220 -10.62 -26.37 -5.17
C ALA A 220 -12.08 -25.99 -4.97
N ASP A 221 -12.50 -25.77 -3.72
CA ASP A 221 -13.85 -25.29 -3.43
C ASP A 221 -14.01 -23.90 -4.06
N PRO A 222 -14.93 -23.71 -5.03
CA PRO A 222 -15.21 -22.38 -5.53
C PRO A 222 -15.83 -21.54 -4.41
N VAL A 223 -15.47 -20.27 -4.31
CA VAL A 223 -16.21 -19.31 -3.48
C VAL A 223 -17.61 -19.17 -4.08
N VAL A 224 -18.59 -19.79 -3.43
CA VAL A 224 -20.00 -19.70 -3.80
C VAL A 224 -20.56 -18.40 -3.22
N VAL A 225 -21.00 -17.49 -4.08
CA VAL A 225 -21.83 -16.35 -3.69
C VAL A 225 -23.27 -16.72 -3.99
N ASP A 226 -24.03 -17.06 -2.95
CA ASP A 226 -25.45 -17.32 -3.08
C ASP A 226 -26.20 -16.01 -3.32
N VAL A 227 -26.66 -15.79 -4.55
CA VAL A 227 -27.58 -14.70 -4.88
C VAL A 227 -29.00 -15.25 -4.81
N SER A 228 -29.78 -14.81 -3.81
CA SER A 228 -31.20 -15.17 -3.75
C SER A 228 -31.96 -14.47 -4.86
N ILE A 229 -32.54 -15.22 -5.80
CA ILE A 229 -33.45 -14.68 -6.81
C ILE A 229 -34.79 -14.38 -6.13
N PRO A 230 -35.28 -13.13 -6.10
CA PRO A 230 -36.58 -12.84 -5.52
C PRO A 230 -37.68 -13.44 -6.40
N LEU A 231 -38.54 -14.28 -5.81
CA LEU A 231 -39.79 -14.70 -6.43
C LEU A 231 -40.75 -13.51 -6.46
N VAL A 232 -41.08 -13.00 -7.64
CA VAL A 232 -42.24 -12.12 -7.82
C VAL A 232 -43.40 -12.96 -8.35
N GLY A 233 -44.40 -13.20 -7.50
CA GLY A 233 -45.64 -13.87 -7.90
C GLY A 233 -45.53 -15.38 -8.17
N GLY A 234 -44.52 -16.07 -7.64
CA GLY A 234 -44.44 -17.54 -7.72
C GLY A 234 -43.70 -18.10 -8.95
N VAL A 235 -43.15 -17.24 -9.81
CA VAL A 235 -42.43 -17.63 -11.02
C VAL A 235 -40.96 -17.18 -10.89
N ALA A 236 -40.02 -18.10 -11.13
CA ALA A 236 -38.60 -17.77 -11.23
C ALA A 236 -38.36 -17.00 -12.54
N LEU A 237 -37.67 -15.85 -12.47
CA LEU A 237 -37.27 -15.11 -13.67
C LEU A 237 -36.09 -15.83 -14.34
N ASP A 238 -36.25 -16.22 -15.59
CA ASP A 238 -35.13 -16.67 -16.44
C ASP A 238 -34.23 -15.46 -16.72
N ILE A 239 -33.01 -15.46 -16.16
CA ILE A 239 -32.00 -14.43 -16.40
C ILE A 239 -31.02 -14.99 -17.44
N GLU A 240 -31.08 -14.47 -18.67
CA GLU A 240 -30.10 -14.77 -19.71
C GLU A 240 -28.92 -13.80 -19.59
N LEU A 241 -27.76 -14.32 -19.14
CA LEU A 241 -26.50 -13.56 -19.04
C LEU A 241 -25.84 -13.47 -20.42
N THR A 242 -26.04 -12.35 -21.13
CA THR A 242 -25.33 -12.05 -22.38
C THR A 242 -24.13 -11.14 -22.10
N PHE A 243 -22.92 -11.62 -22.40
CA PHE A 243 -21.71 -10.80 -22.35
C PHE A 243 -21.56 -10.05 -23.68
N ILE A 244 -21.67 -8.71 -23.66
CA ILE A 244 -21.39 -7.88 -24.83
C ILE A 244 -20.17 -7.00 -24.52
N LEU A 245 -19.08 -7.21 -25.27
CA LEU A 245 -17.90 -6.34 -25.23
C LEU A 245 -18.14 -5.15 -26.16
N GLN A 246 -18.36 -3.95 -25.61
CA GLN A 246 -18.47 -2.73 -26.39
C GLN A 246 -17.48 -1.68 -25.87
N PRO A 247 -16.64 -1.07 -26.74
CA PRO A 247 -15.81 0.05 -26.35
C PRO A 247 -16.68 1.30 -26.19
N ILE A 248 -16.83 1.79 -24.96
CA ILE A 248 -17.46 3.08 -24.68
C ILE A 248 -16.38 4.14 -24.45
N ASN A 249 -16.59 5.34 -24.99
CA ASN A 249 -15.77 6.50 -24.67
C ASN A 249 -16.19 7.01 -23.28
N GLN A 250 -15.34 6.85 -22.27
CA GLN A 250 -15.53 7.50 -20.97
C GLN A 250 -14.39 8.46 -20.62
N TYR A 251 -14.76 9.41 -19.75
CA TYR A 251 -14.15 10.69 -19.43
C TYR A 251 -12.62 10.70 -19.31
N ALA A 252 -12.02 11.85 -19.61
CA ALA A 252 -10.60 12.09 -19.44
C ALA A 252 -10.16 11.82 -17.99
N ILE A 253 -9.64 10.62 -17.75
CA ILE A 253 -8.98 10.25 -16.51
C ILE A 253 -7.63 10.97 -16.52
N GLY A 254 -7.57 12.11 -15.85
CA GLY A 254 -6.38 12.92 -15.71
C GLY A 254 -6.43 13.68 -14.39
N PRO A 255 -5.34 13.72 -13.61
CA PRO A 255 -5.35 14.44 -12.36
C PRO A 255 -5.57 15.94 -12.60
N THR A 256 -6.49 16.52 -11.83
CA THR A 256 -6.63 17.98 -11.68
C THR A 256 -5.30 18.58 -11.20
N PHE A 257 -5.09 19.90 -11.35
CA PHE A 257 -3.89 20.61 -10.86
C PHE A 257 -3.51 20.31 -9.39
N LEU A 258 -4.48 19.92 -8.56
CA LEU A 258 -4.26 19.51 -7.17
C LEU A 258 -3.49 18.18 -6.99
N HIS A 259 -3.34 17.39 -8.07
CA HIS A 259 -2.74 16.05 -8.04
C HIS A 259 -1.66 15.87 -9.12
N VAL A 260 -0.88 16.92 -9.40
CA VAL A 260 0.12 16.92 -10.48
C VAL A 260 1.14 15.79 -10.34
N GLU A 261 1.46 15.37 -9.11
CA GLU A 261 2.34 14.23 -8.84
C GLU A 261 1.80 12.90 -9.40
N LYS A 262 0.49 12.77 -9.62
CA LYS A 262 -0.12 11.57 -10.24
C LYS A 262 0.20 11.46 -11.74
N TYR A 263 0.62 12.53 -12.43
CA TYR A 263 1.04 12.45 -13.84
C TYR A 263 2.27 11.58 -14.05
N LYS A 264 3.14 11.46 -13.04
CA LYS A 264 4.26 10.52 -13.08
C LYS A 264 3.82 9.06 -13.03
N PHE A 265 2.57 8.81 -12.64
CA PHE A 265 2.05 7.49 -12.30
C PHE A 265 0.78 7.15 -13.10
N LEU A 266 0.64 7.72 -14.30
CA LEU A 266 -0.41 7.33 -15.26
C LEU A 266 -0.55 5.80 -15.27
N PRO A 267 -1.79 5.26 -15.25
CA PRO A 267 -2.02 3.83 -15.28
C PRO A 267 -1.27 3.25 -16.48
N ASP A 268 -0.44 2.23 -16.20
CA ASP A 268 0.40 1.45 -17.13
C ASP A 268 0.23 1.91 -18.57
N ILE A 269 1.01 2.92 -18.97
CA ILE A 269 1.23 3.21 -20.38
C ILE A 269 1.86 1.94 -20.91
N GLY A 270 1.03 1.05 -21.46
CA GLY A 270 1.41 -0.31 -21.83
C GLY A 270 2.62 -0.33 -22.75
N PRO A 271 3.12 -1.52 -23.13
CA PRO A 271 4.37 -1.65 -23.88
C PRO A 271 4.44 -0.68 -25.06
N ILE A 272 5.64 -0.19 -25.40
CA ILE A 272 5.86 0.82 -26.46
C ILE A 272 5.17 0.45 -27.79
N SER A 273 4.91 -0.83 -28.03
CA SER A 273 4.10 -1.36 -29.13
C SER A 273 2.70 -0.76 -29.23
N ASN A 274 2.08 -0.35 -28.12
CA ASN A 274 0.77 0.30 -28.10
C ASN A 274 0.77 1.66 -28.80
N TYR A 275 1.96 2.26 -28.97
CA TYR A 275 2.18 3.54 -29.63
C TYR A 275 2.76 3.39 -31.04
N SER A 276 2.84 2.17 -31.59
CA SER A 276 3.46 1.93 -32.91
C SER A 276 2.81 2.74 -34.03
N ASN A 277 1.53 3.08 -33.87
CA ASN A 277 0.72 3.79 -34.86
C ASN A 277 0.48 5.26 -34.49
N PHE A 278 1.03 5.76 -33.37
CA PHE A 278 0.84 7.14 -32.93
C PHE A 278 1.82 8.05 -33.68
N THR A 279 1.30 8.99 -34.48
CA THR A 279 2.13 9.85 -35.33
C THR A 279 2.48 11.18 -34.66
N ILE A 280 3.49 11.88 -35.18
CA ILE A 280 3.86 13.23 -34.73
C ILE A 280 2.71 14.22 -34.99
N ALA A 281 1.92 14.01 -36.05
CA ALA A 281 0.75 14.83 -36.35
C ALA A 281 -0.33 14.69 -35.27
N ASP A 282 -0.55 13.46 -34.78
CA ASP A 282 -1.49 13.15 -33.69
C ASP A 282 -1.05 13.79 -32.37
N ALA A 283 0.26 13.80 -32.10
CA ALA A 283 0.84 14.48 -30.94
C ALA A 283 0.61 16.00 -30.95
N VAL A 284 0.80 16.64 -32.11
CA VAL A 284 0.59 18.08 -32.29
C VAL A 284 -0.90 18.45 -32.21
N ALA A 285 -1.79 17.57 -32.67
CA ALA A 285 -3.24 17.73 -32.56
C ALA A 285 -3.78 17.47 -31.14
N GLY A 286 -2.94 17.03 -30.20
CA GLY A 286 -3.34 16.76 -28.82
C GLY A 286 -4.28 15.55 -28.67
N THR A 287 -4.30 14.64 -29.64
CA THR A 287 -5.15 13.44 -29.58
C THR A 287 -4.66 12.51 -28.48
N LYS A 288 -5.57 12.06 -27.61
CA LYS A 288 -5.26 11.10 -26.53
C LYS A 288 -5.62 9.69 -27.00
N LEU A 289 -4.81 8.70 -26.64
CA LEU A 289 -5.13 7.29 -26.86
C LEU A 289 -6.20 6.86 -25.83
N ASN A 290 -7.36 6.42 -26.32
CA ASN A 290 -8.45 5.89 -25.49
C ASN A 290 -8.16 4.46 -25.04
N ILE A 291 -7.26 4.29 -24.09
CA ILE A 291 -7.02 3.00 -23.40
C ILE A 291 -7.18 3.23 -21.90
N SER A 292 -8.33 2.85 -21.36
CA SER A 292 -8.60 2.74 -19.93
C SER A 292 -9.09 1.31 -19.61
N PHE A 293 -8.71 0.80 -18.44
CA PHE A 293 -9.28 -0.43 -17.87
C PHE A 293 -10.08 -0.03 -16.64
N GLU A 294 -11.40 -0.24 -16.68
CA GLU A 294 -12.27 -0.12 -15.53
C GLU A 294 -13.21 -1.32 -15.51
N SER A 295 -13.25 -2.06 -14.40
CA SER A 295 -14.27 -3.07 -14.16
C SER A 295 -15.47 -2.38 -13.51
N VAL A 296 -16.45 -1.98 -14.32
CA VAL A 296 -17.69 -1.39 -13.81
C VAL A 296 -18.73 -2.50 -13.65
N ILE A 297 -19.17 -2.74 -12.42
CA ILE A 297 -20.34 -3.58 -12.14
C ILE A 297 -21.55 -2.65 -12.08
N ASN A 298 -22.37 -2.67 -13.13
CA ASN A 298 -23.66 -1.98 -13.12
C ASN A 298 -24.74 -2.99 -12.71
N ILE A 299 -25.43 -2.66 -11.61
CA ILE A 299 -26.64 -3.35 -11.17
C ILE A 299 -27.82 -2.51 -11.66
N THR A 300 -28.61 -3.06 -12.58
CA THR A 300 -29.95 -2.56 -12.91
C THR A 300 -31.01 -3.43 -12.29
#